data_AF-A0A5E4LKP4-F1
#
_entry.id   AF-A0A5E4LKP4-F1
#
_cell.length_a   1.000
_cell.length_b   1.000
_cell.length_c   1.000
_cell.angle_alpha   90.00
_cell.angle_beta   90.00
_cell.angle_gamma   90.00
#
_symmetry.space_group_name_H-M   'P 1'
#
loop_
_entity.id
_entity.type
_entity.pdbx_description
1 polymer ?
#
loop_
_entity_poly.entity_id
_entity_poly.type
_entity_poly.pdbx_seq_one_letter_code
_entity_poly.pdbx_strand_id
1 'polypeptide(L)' 'MRGQLSAEMLILIVVVLAVVAIAANQLMGSAKETSKNIQNQSDRINLMTAEAIKSAEGEYCMYDEDCREGLSCQEYRCA' A
#
# COMPACT_ATOMS: atom_id res chain seq x y z
N MET A 1 -2.80 -53.25 25.05
CA MET A 1 -3.60 -52.12 24.54
C MET A 1 -2.79 -51.40 23.48
N ARG A 2 -2.83 -51.90 22.25
CA ARG A 2 -2.11 -51.36 21.09
C ARG A 2 -3.14 -51.22 19.98
N GLY A 3 -3.28 -50.04 19.39
CA GLY A 3 -3.82 -49.90 18.04
C GLY A 3 -5.11 -49.11 17.83
N GLN A 4 -5.85 -48.67 18.85
CA GLN A 4 -6.93 -47.70 18.65
C GLN A 4 -6.39 -46.27 18.76
N LEU A 5 -5.57 -45.86 17.81
CA LEU A 5 -5.64 -44.46 17.38
C LEU A 5 -7.03 -44.31 16.77
N SER A 6 -7.97 -43.89 17.61
CA SER A 6 -9.39 -43.84 17.33
C SER A 6 -9.61 -43.06 16.04
N ALA A 7 -10.26 -43.68 15.05
CA ALA A 7 -10.57 -43.06 13.76
C ALA A 7 -11.27 -41.69 13.93
N GLU A 8 -11.95 -41.49 15.05
CA GLU A 8 -12.57 -40.23 15.45
C GLU A 8 -11.57 -39.07 15.56
N MET A 9 -10.35 -39.32 16.06
CA MET A 9 -9.32 -38.29 16.19
C MET A 9 -8.75 -37.88 14.84
N LEU A 10 -8.63 -38.83 13.89
CA LEU A 10 -8.22 -38.55 12.52
C LEU A 10 -9.28 -37.74 11.77
N ILE A 11 -10.55 -38.08 11.93
CA ILE A 11 -11.66 -37.33 11.33
C ILE A 11 -11.67 -35.88 11.85
N LEU A 12 -11.49 -35.68 13.15
CA LEU A 12 -11.40 -34.35 13.75
C LEU A 12 -10.26 -33.51 13.16
N ILE A 13 -9.07 -34.10 13.01
CA ILE A 13 -7.91 -33.41 12.45
C ILE A 13 -8.17 -32.98 10.99
N VAL A 14 -8.78 -33.84 10.18
CA VAL A 14 -9.10 -33.53 8.78
C VAL A 14 -10.11 -32.38 8.68
N VAL A 15 -11.13 -32.36 9.54
CA VAL A 15 -12.13 -31.29 9.57
C VAL A 15 -11.49 -29.95 9.97
N VAL A 16 -10.64 -29.95 11.00
CA VAL A 16 -9.93 -28.73 11.43
C VAL A 16 -9.02 -28.20 10.32
N LEU A 17 -8.27 -29.08 9.65
CA LEU A 17 -7.41 -28.69 8.53
C LEU A 17 -8.20 -28.08 7.36
N ALA A 18 -9.36 -28.64 7.04
CA ALA A 18 -10.23 -28.10 5.99
C ALA A 18 -10.73 -26.68 6.32
N VAL A 19 -11.13 -26.43 7.58
CA VAL A 19 -11.58 -25.10 8.01
C VAL A 19 -10.44 -24.08 7.95
N VAL A 20 -9.24 -24.45 8.41
CA VAL A 20 -8.06 -23.57 8.36
C VAL A 20 -7.69 -23.21 6.92
N ALA A 21 -7.75 -24.16 5.98
CA ALA A 21 -7.46 -23.90 4.58
C ALA A 21 -8.45 -22.90 3.94
N ILE A 22 -9.75 -23.01 4.27
CA ILE A 22 -10.77 -22.08 3.81
C ILE A 22 -10.54 -20.67 4.37
N ALA A 23 -10.20 -20.56 5.66
CA ALA A 23 -9.90 -19.28 6.30
C ALA A 23 -8.64 -18.61 5.70
N ALA A 24 -7.59 -19.39 5.42
CA ALA A 24 -6.37 -18.89 4.78
C ALA A 24 -6.64 -18.33 3.37
N ASN A 25 -7.50 -19.00 2.58
CA ASN A 25 -7.87 -18.54 1.25
C ASN A 25 -8.64 -17.22 1.25
N GLN A 26 -9.48 -16.96 2.25
CA GLN A 26 -10.20 -15.67 2.39
C GLN A 26 -9.25 -14.52 2.73
N LEU A 27 -8.26 -14.76 3.59
CA LEU A 27 -7.27 -13.75 3.97
C LEU A 27 -6.34 -13.38 2.79
N MET A 28 -6.02 -14.34 1.92
CA MET A 28 -5.17 -14.11 0.76
C MET A 28 -5.86 -13.28 -0.35
N GLY A 29 -7.20 -13.33 -0.43
CA GLY A 29 -8.00 -12.48 -1.31
C GLY A 29 -8.00 -11.00 -0.86
N SER A 30 -8.23 -10.75 0.43
CA SER A 30 -8.29 -9.38 1.00
C SER A 30 -6.96 -8.62 0.94
N ALA A 31 -5.82 -9.33 1.02
CA ALA A 31 -4.50 -8.72 0.87
C ALA A 31 -4.27 -8.18 -0.55
N LYS A 32 -4.81 -8.85 -1.57
CA LYS A 32 -4.63 -8.49 -2.98
C LYS A 32 -5.47 -7.27 -3.39
N GLU A 33 -6.63 -7.11 -2.79
CA GLU A 33 -7.54 -5.97 -3.03
C GLU A 33 -7.07 -4.69 -2.32
N THR A 34 -6.48 -4.84 -1.13
CA THR A 34 -5.88 -3.72 -0.39
C THR A 34 -4.63 -3.16 -1.10
N SER A 35 -3.84 -4.01 -1.77
CA SER A 35 -2.65 -3.58 -2.51
C SER A 35 -2.96 -2.71 -3.74
N LYS A 36 -4.07 -3.00 -4.46
CA LYS A 36 -4.49 -2.21 -5.63
C LYS A 36 -4.98 -0.81 -5.27
N ASN A 37 -5.66 -0.66 -4.14
CA ASN A 37 -6.13 0.66 -3.68
C ASN A 37 -4.99 1.51 -3.10
N ILE A 38 -3.98 0.90 -2.47
CA ILE A 38 -2.81 1.63 -1.95
C ILE A 38 -1.91 2.16 -3.06
N GLN A 39 -1.66 1.39 -4.14
CA GLN A 39 -0.86 1.89 -5.28
C GLN A 39 -1.50 3.11 -5.95
N ASN A 40 -2.80 3.04 -6.26
CA ASN A 40 -3.51 4.17 -6.86
C ASN A 40 -3.59 5.40 -5.94
N GLN A 41 -3.57 5.22 -4.62
CA GLN A 41 -3.60 6.33 -3.67
C GLN A 41 -2.22 6.93 -3.44
N SER A 42 -1.15 6.12 -3.47
CA SER A 42 0.24 6.59 -3.37
C SER A 42 0.66 7.43 -4.57
N ASP A 43 0.29 7.03 -5.81
CA ASP A 43 0.62 7.82 -7.00
C ASP A 43 -0.10 9.17 -7.01
N ARG A 44 -1.35 9.22 -6.52
CA ARG A 44 -2.10 10.48 -6.38
C ARG A 44 -1.55 11.37 -5.26
N ILE A 45 -1.08 10.80 -4.16
CA ILE A 45 -0.47 11.58 -3.07
C ILE A 45 0.89 12.14 -3.52
N ASN A 46 1.71 11.36 -4.22
CA ASN A 46 2.98 11.86 -4.76
C ASN A 46 2.78 13.01 -5.76
N LEU A 47 1.78 12.90 -6.64
CA LEU A 47 1.44 13.99 -7.57
C LEU A 47 0.95 15.24 -6.85
N MET A 48 -0.01 15.11 -5.93
CA MET A 48 -0.54 16.27 -5.18
C MET A 48 0.50 16.90 -4.25
N THR A 49 1.44 16.10 -3.73
CA THR A 49 2.50 16.57 -2.84
C THR A 49 3.62 17.22 -3.64
N ALA A 50 3.98 16.70 -4.81
CA ALA A 50 4.93 17.33 -5.72
C ALA A 50 4.43 18.71 -6.18
N GLU A 51 3.13 18.88 -6.46
CA GLU A 51 2.56 20.19 -6.82
C GLU A 51 2.35 21.11 -5.61
N ALA A 52 2.05 20.56 -4.43
CA ALA A 52 1.85 21.35 -3.21
C ALA A 52 3.16 21.79 -2.53
N ILE A 53 4.29 21.11 -2.80
CA ILE A 53 5.62 21.46 -2.28
C ILE A 53 6.31 22.52 -3.16
N LYS A 54 5.80 22.81 -4.36
CA LYS A 54 6.39 23.84 -5.22
C LYS A 54 6.40 25.20 -4.51
N SER A 55 7.58 25.78 -4.43
CA SER A 55 7.88 27.08 -3.85
C SER A 55 7.00 28.18 -4.47
N ALA A 56 6.39 28.99 -3.62
CA ALA A 56 5.61 30.16 -3.99
C ALA A 56 6.52 31.34 -4.37
N GLU A 57 5.93 32.42 -4.89
CA GLU A 57 6.65 33.65 -5.25
C GLU A 57 7.49 34.17 -4.07
N GLY A 58 8.78 34.41 -4.31
CA GLY A 58 9.75 34.87 -3.32
C GLY A 58 10.37 33.78 -2.43
N GLU A 59 9.90 32.53 -2.51
CA GLU A 59 10.49 31.40 -1.80
C GLU A 59 11.72 30.85 -2.52
N TYR A 60 12.57 30.14 -1.77
CA TYR A 60 13.82 29.60 -2.28
C TYR A 60 13.59 28.48 -3.31
N CYS A 61 14.40 28.47 -4.36
CA CYS A 61 14.41 27.44 -5.41
C CYS A 61 15.83 27.13 -5.87
N MET A 62 16.03 25.93 -6.43
CA MET A 62 17.26 25.57 -7.15
C MET A 62 17.02 25.46 -8.66
N TYR A 63 15.82 25.02 -9.06
CA TYR A 63 15.42 24.85 -10.46
C TYR A 63 14.02 25.43 -10.70
N ASP A 64 13.68 25.75 -11.96
CA ASP A 64 12.34 26.24 -12.34
C ASP A 64 11.23 25.25 -11.95
N GLU A 65 11.55 23.96 -11.91
CA GLU A 65 10.64 22.88 -11.53
C GLU A 65 10.21 22.92 -10.06
N ASP A 66 11.05 23.54 -9.21
CA ASP A 66 10.77 23.76 -7.79
C ASP A 66 9.73 24.87 -7.60
N CYS A 67 9.53 25.73 -8.60
CA CYS A 67 8.60 26.85 -8.56
C CYS A 67 7.20 26.46 -9.05
N ARG A 68 6.18 27.10 -8.46
CA ARG A 68 4.79 26.91 -8.90
C ARG A 68 4.63 27.32 -10.38
N GLU A 69 3.67 26.70 -11.08
CA GLU A 69 3.42 27.01 -12.50
C GLU A 69 3.27 28.52 -12.76
N GLY A 70 4.02 29.01 -13.74
CA GLY A 70 4.06 30.43 -14.11
C GLY A 70 5.17 31.25 -13.45
N LEU A 71 5.94 30.66 -12.53
CA LEU A 71 7.11 31.27 -11.91
C LEU A 71 8.40 30.59 -12.38
N SER A 72 9.50 31.33 -12.41
CA SER A 72 10.83 30.86 -12.77
C SER A 72 11.80 31.02 -11.60
N CYS A 73 12.84 30.21 -11.53
CA CYS A 73 13.85 30.32 -10.49
C CYS A 73 14.88 31.41 -10.86
N GLN A 74 14.68 32.63 -10.37
CA GLN A 74 15.57 33.78 -10.56
C GLN A 74 16.31 34.10 -9.27
N GLU A 75 17.65 34.14 -9.32
CA GLU A 75 18.49 34.43 -8.14
C GLU A 75 18.18 33.54 -6.92
N TYR A 76 17.88 32.26 -7.16
CA TYR A 76 17.44 31.29 -6.15
C TYR A 76 16.11 31.63 -5.47
N ARG A 77 15.25 32.41 -6.13
CA ARG A 77 13.87 32.69 -5.71
C ARG A 77 12.89 32.50 -6.86
N CYS A 78 11.69 32.02 -6.54
CA CYS A 78 10.63 31.94 -7.54
C CYS A 78 10.07 33.33 -7.87
N ALA A 79 10.19 33.77 -9.12
CA ALA A 79 9.74 35.06 -9.65
C ALA A 79 9.30 34.97 -11.12
#